data_AF-A0A848WTC9-F1
#
_entry.id   AF-A0A848WTC9-F1
#
_cell.length_a   1.000
_cell.length_b   1.000
_cell.length_c   1.000
_cell.angle_alpha   90.00
_cell.angle_beta   90.00
_cell.angle_gamma   90.00
#
_symmetry.space_group_name_H-M   'P 1'
#
loop_
_entity.id
_entity.type
_entity.pdbx_description
1 polymer ?
#
loop_
_entity_poly.entity_id
_entity_poly.type
_entity_poly.pdbx_seq_one_letter_code
_entity_poly.pdbx_strand_id
1 'polypeptide(L)'
;MSLSVIFTEARLSGMALAKIGNPLRKEPLQTSKTLCQFQEEDADLLTHCFLKPFRSLELHELVDPESNELFKYTSEVFDDTASLVDKSALISRHLYANSNHPNIKSGDLCVALLDGILVNGEFTQAICIVKSESKVPFLQVALVDGDLQLKTQQGIYPDKIDKGCLILNHGRADGFAVYLFDKSGNTQFWNREFVNAQPTRNDDYLTRRYSELCVA
;
A
#
# COMPACT_ATOMS: atom_id res chain seq x y z
N MET A 1 6.54 24.00 6.23
CA MET A 1 5.40 24.08 5.27
C MET A 1 4.81 22.70 5.13
N SER A 2 3.48 22.55 5.24
CA SER A 2 2.80 21.27 5.01
C SER A 2 2.90 20.89 3.52
N LEU A 3 3.31 19.65 3.22
CA LEU A 3 3.35 19.14 1.85
C LEU A 3 1.94 19.17 1.24
N SER A 4 1.77 19.82 0.09
CA SER A 4 0.50 19.82 -0.65
C SER A 4 0.46 18.62 -1.59
N VAL A 5 -0.55 17.76 -1.45
CA VAL A 5 -0.71 16.55 -2.27
C VAL A 5 -2.14 16.47 -2.81
N ILE A 6 -2.27 16.30 -4.12
CA ILE A 6 -3.56 16.22 -4.83
C ILE A 6 -3.57 14.95 -5.71
N PHE A 7 -4.68 14.21 -5.64
CA PHE A 7 -4.86 12.90 -6.27
C PHE A 7 -5.80 12.90 -7.48
N THR A 8 -6.27 14.07 -7.94
CA THR A 8 -7.34 14.17 -8.95
C THR A 8 -6.97 13.56 -10.30
N GLU A 9 -5.72 13.76 -10.74
CA GLU A 9 -5.19 13.24 -12.01
C GLU A 9 -4.47 11.89 -11.83
N ALA A 10 -4.60 11.28 -10.65
CA ALA A 10 -3.91 10.05 -10.34
C ALA A 10 -4.47 8.90 -11.17
N ARG A 11 -3.58 8.05 -11.70
CA ARG A 11 -3.97 6.87 -12.48
C ARG A 11 -3.07 5.68 -12.20
N LEU A 12 -3.67 4.51 -12.02
CA LEU A 12 -2.99 3.22 -11.98
C LEU A 12 -2.37 2.89 -13.33
N SER A 13 -1.05 2.78 -13.38
CA SER A 13 -0.29 2.43 -14.58
C SER A 13 0.31 1.03 -14.55
N GLY A 14 0.46 0.44 -13.37
CA GLY A 14 0.91 -0.94 -13.22
C GLY A 14 0.55 -1.50 -11.86
N MET A 15 0.34 -2.83 -11.79
CA MET A 15 0.08 -3.50 -10.52
C MET A 15 0.65 -4.90 -10.52
N ALA A 16 1.37 -5.24 -9.46
CA ALA A 16 1.78 -6.61 -9.16
C ALA A 16 1.00 -7.14 -7.95
N LEU A 17 0.82 -8.46 -7.88
CA LEU A 17 -0.02 -9.11 -6.89
C LEU A 17 0.78 -10.12 -6.07
N ALA A 18 0.41 -10.31 -4.81
CA ALA A 18 0.95 -11.37 -3.99
C ALA A 18 -0.09 -11.93 -3.02
N LYS A 19 0.08 -13.21 -2.66
CA LYS A 19 -0.56 -13.82 -1.49
C LYS A 19 0.46 -13.87 -0.37
N ILE A 20 0.17 -13.16 0.71
CA ILE A 20 1.05 -13.06 1.86
C ILE A 20 0.52 -14.00 2.93
N GLY A 21 1.29 -15.06 3.20
CA GLY A 21 1.07 -15.95 4.33
C GLY A 21 1.69 -15.39 5.63
N ASN A 22 1.67 -16.22 6.66
CA ASN A 22 2.39 -16.04 7.91
C ASN A 22 3.41 -17.18 8.12
N PRO A 23 4.72 -16.87 8.23
CA PRO A 23 5.77 -17.88 8.41
C PRO A 23 5.57 -18.78 9.64
N LEU A 24 5.14 -18.22 10.78
CA LEU A 24 4.93 -19.00 12.01
C LEU A 24 3.82 -20.04 11.85
N ARG A 25 2.83 -19.73 11.00
CA ARG A 25 1.71 -20.61 10.68
C ARG A 25 2.00 -21.53 9.48
N LYS A 26 3.22 -21.49 8.94
CA LYS A 26 3.65 -22.20 7.72
C LYS A 26 2.76 -21.90 6.51
N GLU A 27 2.16 -20.72 6.49
CA GLU A 27 1.35 -20.27 5.37
C GLU A 27 2.26 -19.70 4.30
N PRO A 28 2.05 -20.03 3.02
CA PRO A 28 3.03 -19.73 1.97
C PRO A 28 2.97 -18.27 1.53
N LEU A 29 4.09 -17.81 0.96
CA LEU A 29 4.17 -16.61 0.14
C LEU A 29 4.04 -17.00 -1.34
N GLN A 30 3.22 -16.28 -2.10
CA GLN A 30 3.16 -16.40 -3.56
C GLN A 30 3.16 -15.00 -4.20
N THR A 31 3.88 -14.83 -5.31
CA THR A 31 4.01 -13.55 -6.02
C THR A 31 3.63 -13.74 -7.49
N SER A 32 3.04 -12.71 -8.10
CA SER A 32 2.73 -12.71 -9.53
C SER A 32 4.00 -12.70 -10.36
N LYS A 33 3.99 -13.41 -11.49
CA LYS A 33 5.12 -13.47 -12.43
C LYS A 33 5.07 -12.38 -13.51
N THR A 34 3.94 -11.71 -13.64
CA THR A 34 3.66 -10.66 -14.62
C THR A 34 2.80 -9.59 -13.94
N LEU A 35 2.71 -8.42 -14.57
CA LEU A 35 1.74 -7.40 -14.15
C LEU A 35 0.31 -7.92 -14.29
N CYS A 36 -0.55 -7.44 -13.39
CA CYS A 36 -1.99 -7.61 -13.49
C CYS A 36 -2.49 -6.88 -14.73
N GLN A 37 -3.32 -7.56 -15.52
CA GLN A 37 -4.00 -6.96 -16.66
C GLN A 37 -5.37 -6.47 -16.20
N PHE A 38 -5.70 -5.24 -16.54
CA PHE A 38 -6.97 -4.59 -16.22
C PHE A 38 -7.38 -3.67 -17.37
N GLN A 39 -8.69 -3.45 -17.54
CA GLN A 39 -9.20 -2.47 -18.50
C GLN A 39 -9.05 -1.05 -17.94
N GLU A 40 -9.26 -0.05 -18.79
CA GLU A 40 -9.16 1.36 -18.38
C GLU A 40 -10.18 1.71 -17.28
N GLU A 41 -11.42 1.23 -17.39
CA GLU A 41 -12.44 1.49 -16.36
C GLU A 41 -12.09 0.86 -15.00
N ASP A 42 -11.45 -0.31 -15.02
CA ASP A 42 -10.97 -0.99 -13.81
C ASP A 42 -9.80 -0.21 -13.17
N ALA A 43 -8.92 0.38 -13.99
CA ALA A 43 -7.80 1.19 -13.51
C ALA A 43 -8.30 2.41 -12.72
N ASP A 44 -9.31 3.11 -13.23
CA ASP A 44 -9.89 4.29 -12.59
C ASP A 44 -10.57 3.93 -11.26
N LEU A 45 -11.36 2.85 -11.26
CA LEU A 45 -12.00 2.33 -10.06
C LEU A 45 -10.97 1.96 -8.99
N LEU A 46 -9.95 1.17 -9.35
CA LEU A 46 -8.89 0.74 -8.45
C LEU A 46 -8.10 1.93 -7.90
N THR A 47 -7.79 2.91 -8.75
CA THR A 47 -7.07 4.13 -8.34
C THR A 47 -7.86 4.88 -7.26
N HIS A 48 -9.15 5.11 -7.50
CA HIS A 48 -10.02 5.75 -6.52
C HIS A 48 -10.07 4.98 -5.19
N CYS A 49 -10.30 3.66 -5.25
CA CYS A 49 -10.39 2.81 -4.07
C CYS A 49 -9.10 2.79 -3.26
N PHE A 50 -7.94 2.68 -3.92
CA PHE A 50 -6.64 2.62 -3.27
C PHE A 50 -6.23 3.96 -2.66
N LEU A 51 -6.58 5.10 -3.28
CA LEU A 51 -6.18 6.42 -2.78
C LEU A 51 -7.12 7.00 -1.72
N LYS A 52 -8.39 6.57 -1.70
CA LYS A 52 -9.41 7.04 -0.75
C LYS A 52 -8.95 7.08 0.72
N PRO A 53 -8.26 6.06 1.27
CA PRO A 53 -7.85 6.05 2.67
C PRO A 53 -6.82 7.14 3.03
N PHE A 54 -6.05 7.63 2.06
CA PHE A 54 -4.90 8.54 2.32
C PHE A 54 -5.26 10.03 2.34
N ARG A 55 -6.47 10.41 1.92
CA ARG A 55 -6.88 11.83 1.76
C ARG A 55 -6.84 12.68 3.03
N SER A 56 -6.84 12.05 4.20
CA SER A 56 -6.87 12.74 5.50
C SER A 56 -5.86 12.18 6.49
N LEU A 57 -4.80 11.54 5.98
CA LEU A 57 -3.74 10.98 6.80
C LEU A 57 -2.57 11.95 6.92
N GLU A 58 -1.81 11.74 7.98
CA GLU A 58 -0.61 12.52 8.25
C GLU A 58 0.60 11.96 7.53
N LEU A 59 1.48 12.87 7.16
CA LEU A 59 2.70 12.53 6.46
C LEU A 59 3.72 11.93 7.43
N HIS A 60 4.32 10.83 6.97
CA HIS A 60 5.47 10.19 7.57
C HIS A 60 6.62 10.23 6.56
N GLU A 61 7.80 9.85 7.03
CA GLU A 61 9.01 9.73 6.22
C GLU A 61 9.47 8.28 6.22
N LEU A 62 9.72 7.75 5.02
CA LEU A 62 10.40 6.50 4.80
C LEU A 62 11.91 6.80 4.87
N VAL A 63 12.45 6.70 6.08
CA VAL A 63 13.82 7.09 6.39
C VAL A 63 14.82 5.95 6.14
N ASP A 64 16.09 6.29 6.31
CA ASP A 64 17.26 5.42 6.21
C ASP A 64 17.43 4.73 4.84
N PRO A 65 17.70 5.49 3.76
CA PRO A 65 17.86 4.96 2.40
C PRO A 65 18.84 3.79 2.26
N GLU A 66 19.87 3.74 3.11
CA GLU A 66 20.92 2.72 3.07
C GLU A 66 20.51 1.39 3.73
N SER A 67 19.59 1.40 4.69
CA SER A 67 19.22 0.23 5.50
C SER A 67 17.76 -0.21 5.34
N ASN A 68 16.89 0.67 4.82
CA ASN A 68 15.49 0.36 4.61
C ASN A 68 15.29 -0.36 3.27
N GLU A 69 15.03 -1.67 3.34
CA GLU A 69 14.79 -2.49 2.15
C GLU A 69 13.63 -1.96 1.30
N LEU A 70 12.55 -1.50 1.94
CA LEU A 70 11.39 -0.97 1.23
C LEU A 70 11.77 0.31 0.47
N PHE A 71 12.56 1.20 1.06
CA PHE A 71 13.08 2.40 0.40
C PHE A 71 13.90 2.05 -0.85
N LYS A 72 14.78 1.05 -0.74
CA LYS A 72 15.60 0.60 -1.87
C LYS A 72 14.73 0.05 -2.99
N TYR A 73 13.80 -0.85 -2.67
CA TYR A 73 12.93 -1.46 -3.68
C TYR A 73 12.04 -0.43 -4.38
N THR A 74 11.49 0.54 -3.65
CA THR A 74 10.67 1.60 -4.25
C THR A 74 11.50 2.57 -5.09
N SER A 75 12.70 2.94 -4.64
CA SER A 75 13.65 3.73 -5.43
C SER A 75 13.94 3.08 -6.78
N GLU A 76 14.21 1.78 -6.79
CA GLU A 76 14.51 1.04 -8.01
C GLU A 76 13.31 0.96 -8.97
N VAL A 77 12.07 0.93 -8.44
CA VAL A 77 10.85 1.02 -9.28
C VAL A 77 10.66 2.42 -9.86
N PHE A 78 10.96 3.48 -9.09
CA PHE A 78 10.90 4.85 -9.59
C PHE A 78 11.98 5.14 -10.64
N ASP A 79 13.15 4.50 -10.54
CA ASP A 79 14.22 4.60 -11.54
C ASP A 79 13.92 3.80 -12.81
N ASP A 80 13.30 2.62 -12.67
CA ASP A 80 12.88 1.77 -13.78
C ASP A 80 11.55 1.08 -13.48
N THR A 81 10.47 1.59 -14.07
CA THR A 81 9.11 1.08 -13.86
C THR A 81 8.93 -0.34 -14.42
N ALA A 82 9.77 -0.80 -15.35
CA ALA A 82 9.74 -2.17 -15.85
C ALA A 82 10.12 -3.19 -14.74
N SER A 83 10.84 -2.74 -13.71
CA SER A 83 11.23 -3.57 -12.56
C SER A 83 10.09 -3.84 -11.57
N LEU A 84 8.91 -3.25 -11.77
CA LEU A 84 7.78 -3.29 -10.82
C LEU A 84 7.44 -4.72 -10.35
N VAL A 85 7.40 -5.72 -11.25
CA VAL A 85 7.10 -7.11 -10.87
C VAL A 85 8.17 -7.67 -9.93
N ASP A 86 9.44 -7.53 -10.29
CA ASP A 86 10.56 -8.09 -9.53
C ASP A 86 10.71 -7.43 -8.17
N LYS A 87 10.57 -6.10 -8.11
CA LYS A 87 10.65 -5.34 -6.86
C LYS A 87 9.42 -5.57 -5.99
N SER A 88 8.23 -5.72 -6.57
CA SER A 88 7.03 -6.11 -5.81
C SER A 88 7.17 -7.49 -5.17
N ALA A 89 7.86 -8.42 -5.83
CA ALA A 89 8.16 -9.73 -5.25
C ALA A 89 9.14 -9.62 -4.06
N LEU A 90 10.12 -8.71 -4.11
CA LEU A 90 11.02 -8.41 -2.99
C LEU A 90 10.27 -7.73 -1.83
N ILE A 91 9.44 -6.73 -2.11
CA ILE A 91 8.55 -6.07 -1.13
C ILE A 91 7.66 -7.11 -0.43
N SER A 92 7.09 -8.04 -1.21
CA SER A 92 6.24 -9.11 -0.67
C SER A 92 7.03 -10.09 0.21
N ARG A 93 8.28 -10.41 -0.14
CA ARG A 93 9.18 -11.22 0.69
C ARG A 93 9.56 -10.52 2.00
N HIS A 94 9.87 -9.23 1.93
CA HIS A 94 10.13 -8.39 3.11
C HIS A 94 8.93 -8.37 4.05
N LEU A 95 7.73 -8.13 3.52
CA LEU A 95 6.49 -8.18 4.31
C LEU A 95 6.27 -9.56 4.97
N TYR A 96 6.48 -10.64 4.21
CA TYR A 96 6.34 -12.00 4.72
C TYR A 96 7.35 -12.29 5.84
N ALA A 97 8.61 -11.90 5.68
CA ALA A 97 9.66 -12.10 6.69
C ALA A 97 9.36 -11.36 8.01
N ASN A 98 8.76 -10.16 7.91
CA ASN A 98 8.34 -9.39 9.08
C ASN A 98 7.00 -9.84 9.68
N SER A 99 6.26 -10.75 9.04
CA SER A 99 4.97 -11.27 9.53
C SER A 99 5.15 -12.33 10.63
N ASN A 100 5.99 -12.05 11.62
CA ASN A 100 6.52 -13.01 12.60
C ASN A 100 5.70 -13.11 13.89
N HIS A 101 4.43 -12.69 13.89
CA HIS A 101 3.53 -12.75 15.04
C HIS A 101 2.22 -13.47 14.67
N PRO A 102 1.65 -14.34 15.55
CA PRO A 102 0.43 -15.11 15.24
C PRO A 102 -0.79 -14.26 14.86
N ASN A 103 -0.88 -13.04 15.40
CA ASN A 103 -1.98 -12.12 15.14
C ASN A 103 -1.86 -11.36 13.81
N ILE A 104 -0.72 -11.46 13.11
CA ILE A 104 -0.57 -10.90 11.77
C ILE A 104 -1.29 -11.83 10.80
N LYS A 105 -2.35 -11.31 10.19
CA LYS A 105 -3.22 -12.10 9.30
C LYS A 105 -2.58 -12.24 7.93
N SER A 106 -2.82 -13.38 7.31
CA SER A 106 -2.55 -13.58 5.89
C SER A 106 -3.52 -12.80 5.03
N GLY A 107 -3.18 -12.56 3.76
CA GLY A 107 -4.01 -11.73 2.90
C GLY A 107 -3.52 -11.64 1.46
N ASP A 108 -4.30 -10.92 0.66
CA ASP A 108 -3.94 -10.54 -0.70
C ASP A 108 -3.29 -9.14 -0.67
N LEU A 109 -2.16 -8.99 -1.36
CA LEU A 109 -1.37 -7.77 -1.47
C LEU A 109 -1.39 -7.26 -2.91
N CYS A 110 -1.62 -5.97 -3.08
CA CYS A 110 -1.46 -5.25 -4.34
C CYS A 110 -0.32 -4.24 -4.16
N VAL A 111 0.65 -4.26 -5.08
CA VAL A 111 1.70 -3.23 -5.19
C VAL A 111 1.44 -2.51 -6.50
N ALA A 112 0.91 -1.30 -6.40
CA ALA A 112 0.45 -0.49 -7.51
C ALA A 112 1.40 0.68 -7.78
N LEU A 113 1.76 0.89 -9.04
CA LEU A 113 2.39 2.10 -9.52
C LEU A 113 1.29 3.06 -10.00
N LEU A 114 1.33 4.28 -9.47
CA LEU A 114 0.40 5.36 -9.78
C LEU A 114 1.19 6.51 -10.42
N ASP A 115 0.65 7.05 -11.50
CA ASP A 115 1.13 8.29 -12.13
C ASP A 115 0.17 9.44 -11.82
N GLY A 116 0.60 10.68 -12.06
CA GLY A 116 -0.29 11.85 -12.00
C GLY A 116 -0.58 12.36 -10.59
N ILE A 117 0.23 12.00 -9.58
CA ILE A 117 0.10 12.59 -8.25
C ILE A 117 0.71 13.99 -8.26
N LEU A 118 -0.05 15.01 -7.87
CA LEU A 118 0.44 16.39 -7.85
C LEU A 118 0.96 16.73 -6.46
N VAL A 119 2.27 16.92 -6.32
CA VAL A 119 2.96 17.25 -5.07
C VAL A 119 3.58 18.63 -5.19
N ASN A 120 3.16 19.58 -4.36
CA ASN A 120 3.60 20.99 -4.42
C ASN A 120 3.52 21.63 -5.82
N GLY A 121 2.55 21.22 -6.64
CA GLY A 121 2.36 21.72 -8.00
C GLY A 121 3.16 20.98 -9.08
N GLU A 122 3.92 19.95 -8.73
CA GLU A 122 4.66 19.11 -9.68
C GLU A 122 4.07 17.70 -9.75
N PHE A 123 3.89 17.18 -10.96
CA PHE A 123 3.42 15.80 -11.15
C PHE A 123 4.54 14.82 -10.85
N THR A 124 4.22 13.79 -10.07
CA THR A 124 5.13 12.71 -9.72
C THR A 124 4.40 11.37 -9.70
N GLN A 125 5.17 10.30 -9.54
CA GLN A 125 4.69 8.94 -9.37
C GLN A 125 4.56 8.58 -7.89
N ALA A 126 3.77 7.56 -7.60
CA ALA A 126 3.69 6.97 -6.28
C ALA A 126 3.58 5.45 -6.36
N ILE A 127 4.07 4.77 -5.32
CA ILE A 127 3.84 3.34 -5.12
C ILE A 127 2.83 3.17 -4.00
N CYS A 128 1.72 2.53 -4.30
CA CYS A 128 0.64 2.22 -3.36
C CYS A 128 0.65 0.73 -3.03
N ILE A 129 0.96 0.40 -1.78
CA ILE A 129 0.97 -0.96 -1.25
C ILE A 129 -0.29 -1.14 -0.42
N VAL A 130 -1.16 -2.03 -0.87
CA VAL A 130 -2.46 -2.29 -0.26
C VAL A 130 -2.56 -3.76 0.12
N LYS A 131 -2.95 -4.02 1.38
CA LYS A 131 -3.18 -5.38 1.88
C LYS A 131 -4.61 -5.54 2.36
N SER A 132 -5.28 -6.58 1.85
CA SER A 132 -6.58 -7.04 2.32
C SER A 132 -6.40 -8.33 3.11
N GLU A 133 -6.77 -8.29 4.39
CA GLU A 133 -6.70 -9.42 5.33
C GLU A 133 -8.01 -10.21 5.39
N SER A 134 -9.04 -9.65 4.76
CA SER A 134 -10.38 -10.21 4.72
C SER A 134 -10.84 -10.36 3.27
N LYS A 135 -11.64 -11.40 3.03
CA LYS A 135 -12.44 -11.54 1.81
C LYS A 135 -13.90 -11.36 2.16
N VAL A 136 -14.64 -10.75 1.25
CA VAL A 136 -16.08 -10.54 1.38
C VAL A 136 -16.78 -11.46 0.39
N PRO A 137 -17.80 -12.23 0.83
CA PRO A 137 -18.64 -12.96 -0.09
C PRO A 137 -19.46 -11.99 -0.93
N PHE A 138 -19.54 -12.22 -2.23
CA PHE A 138 -20.51 -11.57 -3.09
C PHE A 138 -21.21 -12.61 -3.97
N LEU A 139 -22.47 -12.32 -4.31
CA LEU A 139 -23.29 -13.18 -5.14
C LEU A 139 -23.23 -12.65 -6.58
N GLN A 140 -22.81 -13.50 -7.51
CA GLN A 140 -22.82 -13.23 -8.93
C GLN A 140 -23.90 -14.09 -9.58
N VAL A 141 -24.83 -13.44 -10.28
CA VAL A 141 -25.73 -14.14 -11.21
C VAL A 141 -25.00 -14.25 -12.54
N ALA A 142 -24.83 -15.47 -13.04
CA ALA A 142 -24.19 -15.74 -14.31
C ALA A 142 -25.11 -16.60 -15.18
N LEU A 143 -25.13 -16.32 -16.48
CA LEU A 143 -25.78 -17.19 -17.47
C LEU A 143 -24.83 -18.36 -17.76
N VAL A 144 -25.25 -19.57 -17.45
CA VAL A 144 -24.49 -20.80 -17.73
C VAL A 144 -25.42 -21.74 -18.48
N ASP A 145 -25.04 -22.14 -19.69
CA ASP A 145 -25.81 -23.03 -20.56
C ASP A 145 -27.27 -22.59 -20.79
N GLY A 146 -27.50 -21.27 -20.86
CA GLY A 146 -28.82 -20.69 -21.10
C GLY A 146 -29.71 -20.56 -19.87
N ASP A 147 -29.24 -20.93 -18.68
CA ASP A 147 -29.97 -20.75 -17.42
C ASP A 147 -29.23 -19.79 -16.46
N LEU A 148 -30.00 -19.13 -15.59
CA LEU A 148 -29.47 -18.21 -14.58
C LEU A 148 -29.02 -18.99 -13.35
N GLN A 149 -27.72 -18.97 -13.08
CA GLN A 149 -27.15 -19.59 -11.89
C GLN A 149 -26.59 -18.54 -10.93
N LEU A 150 -26.83 -18.75 -9.63
CA LEU A 150 -26.24 -17.96 -8.57
C LEU A 150 -24.91 -18.59 -8.12
N LYS A 151 -23.82 -17.84 -8.21
CA LYS A 151 -22.50 -18.24 -7.73
C LYS A 151 -22.05 -17.33 -6.60
N THR A 152 -21.62 -17.92 -5.49
CA THR A 152 -20.95 -17.18 -4.43
C THR A 152 -19.47 -17.09 -4.73
N GLN A 153 -18.94 -15.88 -4.81
CA GLN A 153 -17.52 -15.60 -4.95
C GLN A 153 -16.97 -14.94 -3.68
N GLN A 154 -15.68 -15.14 -3.42
CA GLN A 154 -14.97 -14.54 -2.30
C GLN A 154 -13.88 -13.63 -2.85
N GLY A 155 -14.07 -12.32 -2.71
CA GLY A 155 -13.19 -11.30 -3.27
C GLY A 155 -12.61 -10.37 -2.22
N ILE A 156 -11.59 -9.62 -2.62
CA ILE A 156 -11.22 -8.40 -1.89
C ILE A 156 -12.27 -7.33 -2.19
N TYR A 157 -12.60 -6.51 -1.20
CA TYR A 157 -13.44 -5.34 -1.43
C TYR A 157 -12.53 -4.11 -1.48
N PRO A 158 -12.30 -3.51 -2.67
CA PRO A 158 -11.30 -2.47 -2.85
C PRO A 158 -11.47 -1.27 -1.91
N ASP A 159 -12.71 -0.99 -1.49
CA ASP A 159 -13.05 0.11 -0.58
C ASP A 159 -12.85 -0.21 0.92
N LYS A 160 -12.51 -1.46 1.26
CA LYS A 160 -12.31 -1.92 2.65
C LYS A 160 -10.95 -2.57 2.82
N ILE A 161 -9.90 -1.88 2.38
CA ILE A 161 -8.53 -2.30 2.64
C ILE A 161 -8.28 -2.34 4.16
N ASP A 162 -7.41 -3.25 4.60
CA ASP A 162 -7.06 -3.36 6.02
C ASP A 162 -5.76 -2.63 6.34
N LYS A 163 -4.80 -2.64 5.39
CA LYS A 163 -3.54 -1.90 5.51
C LYS A 163 -3.15 -1.23 4.19
N GLY A 164 -2.57 -0.04 4.29
CA GLY A 164 -2.15 0.78 3.15
C GLY A 164 -0.86 1.53 3.44
N CYS A 165 -0.01 1.65 2.42
CA CYS A 165 1.18 2.49 2.42
C CYS A 165 1.30 3.16 1.05
N LEU A 166 1.25 4.49 1.00
CA LEU A 166 1.41 5.28 -0.21
C LEU A 166 2.75 6.01 -0.13
N ILE A 167 3.71 5.63 -0.97
CA ILE A 167 5.05 6.19 -1.01
C ILE A 167 5.12 7.11 -2.23
N LEU A 168 5.34 8.41 -2.01
CA LEU A 168 5.46 9.40 -3.05
C LEU A 168 6.91 9.45 -3.55
N ASN A 169 7.12 9.55 -4.86
CA ASN A 169 8.44 9.85 -5.41
C ASN A 169 8.77 11.34 -5.20
N HIS A 170 8.94 11.72 -3.93
CA HIS A 170 9.26 13.06 -3.47
C HIS A 170 10.08 12.97 -2.18
N GLY A 171 11.11 13.80 -2.05
CA GLY A 171 11.98 13.82 -0.86
C GLY A 171 13.10 12.77 -0.85
N ARG A 172 13.42 12.13 -1.98
CA ARG A 172 14.38 11.00 -2.05
C ARG A 172 15.72 11.22 -1.32
N ALA A 173 16.25 12.45 -1.32
CA ALA A 173 17.51 12.76 -0.65
C ALA A 173 17.44 12.59 0.88
N ASP A 174 16.29 12.93 1.48
CA ASP A 174 16.09 12.97 2.93
C ASP A 174 15.23 11.80 3.44
N GLY A 175 14.46 11.18 2.56
CA GLY A 175 13.48 10.14 2.86
C GLY A 175 12.20 10.34 2.04
N PHE A 176 11.61 9.27 1.51
CA PHE A 176 10.38 9.43 0.72
C PHE A 176 9.23 9.86 1.63
N ALA A 177 8.42 10.80 1.13
CA ALA A 177 7.16 11.18 1.75
C ALA A 177 6.16 10.00 1.67
N VAL A 178 5.58 9.60 2.81
CA VAL A 178 4.71 8.41 2.89
C VAL A 178 3.45 8.66 3.72
N TYR A 179 2.32 8.10 3.27
CA TYR A 179 1.08 7.99 4.05
C TYR A 179 0.83 6.54 4.46
N LEU A 180 0.38 6.36 5.71
CA LEU A 180 0.17 5.04 6.31
C LEU A 180 -1.24 4.88 6.82
N PHE A 181 -1.88 3.79 6.42
CA PHE A 181 -3.21 3.41 6.85
C PHE A 181 -3.16 2.01 7.50
N ASP A 182 -3.66 1.90 8.73
CA ASP A 182 -3.93 0.61 9.37
C ASP A 182 -5.30 0.68 10.05
N LYS A 183 -6.26 -0.10 9.55
CA LYS A 183 -7.63 -0.15 10.05
C LYS A 183 -7.73 -0.59 11.51
N SER A 184 -6.76 -1.37 12.00
CA SER A 184 -6.75 -1.83 13.40
C SER A 184 -6.23 -0.77 14.37
N GLY A 185 -5.60 0.29 13.87
CA GLY A 185 -4.89 1.28 14.68
C GLY A 185 -3.58 0.77 15.30
N ASN A 186 -3.25 -0.53 15.18
CA ASN A 186 -1.98 -1.06 15.66
C ASN A 186 -0.88 -0.82 14.62
N THR A 187 -0.05 0.18 14.90
CA THR A 187 1.00 0.63 13.97
C THR A 187 2.33 -0.10 14.12
N GLN A 188 2.51 -0.94 15.14
CA GLN A 188 3.79 -1.57 15.45
C GLN A 188 4.30 -2.43 14.28
N PHE A 189 3.48 -3.37 13.81
CA PHE A 189 3.87 -4.23 12.70
C PHE A 189 3.93 -3.45 11.37
N TRP A 190 2.84 -2.77 10.99
CA TRP A 190 2.74 -2.18 9.65
C TRP A 190 3.68 -0.98 9.48
N ASN A 191 3.63 -0.02 10.39
CA ASN A 191 4.36 1.24 10.23
C ASN A 191 5.84 1.09 10.61
N ARG A 192 6.16 0.31 11.67
CA ARG A 192 7.54 0.22 12.19
C ARG A 192 8.32 -0.97 11.66
N GLU A 193 7.74 -2.17 11.69
CA GLU A 193 8.48 -3.38 11.30
C GLU A 193 8.52 -3.58 9.79
N PHE A 194 7.38 -3.44 9.11
CA PHE A 194 7.33 -3.57 7.65
C PHE A 194 7.81 -2.32 6.91
N VAL A 195 7.17 -1.17 7.14
CA VAL A 195 7.51 0.05 6.40
C VAL A 195 8.77 0.71 6.97
N ASN A 196 8.98 0.63 8.29
CA ASN A 196 10.02 1.38 8.99
C ASN A 196 9.97 2.89 8.69
N ALA A 197 8.78 3.46 8.88
CA ALA A 197 8.54 4.89 8.72
C ALA A 197 8.58 5.63 10.06
N GLN A 198 8.99 6.90 10.00
CA GLN A 198 9.02 7.79 11.15
C GLN A 198 8.05 8.97 10.93
N PRO A 199 7.45 9.53 11.99
CA PRO A 199 6.69 10.76 11.86
C PRO A 199 7.55 11.89 11.31
N THR A 200 7.00 12.67 10.37
CA THR A 200 7.64 13.89 9.88
C THR A 200 7.89 14.83 11.06
N ARG A 201 9.10 15.38 11.19
CA ARG A 201 9.43 16.34 12.25
C ARG A 201 8.88 17.72 11.90
N ASN A 202 7.57 17.91 12.02
CA ASN A 202 6.91 19.21 11.89
C ASN A 202 6.47 19.76 13.27
N ASP A 203 6.11 21.04 13.32
CA ASP A 203 5.67 21.70 14.55
C ASP A 203 4.44 21.02 15.18
N ASP A 204 3.59 20.38 14.35
CA ASP A 204 2.42 19.62 14.81
C ASP A 204 2.84 18.34 15.57
N TYR A 205 3.87 17.63 15.11
CA TYR A 205 4.45 16.48 15.79
C TYR A 205 4.98 16.86 17.18
N LEU A 206 5.71 17.98 17.27
CA LEU A 206 6.20 18.50 18.54
C LEU A 206 5.04 18.86 19.47
N THR A 207 4.03 19.57 18.96
CA THR A 207 2.84 19.97 19.73
C THR A 207 2.07 18.78 20.31
N ARG A 208 1.91 17.69 19.54
CA ARG A 208 1.29 16.46 20.04
C ARG A 208 2.14 15.74 21.07
N ARG A 209 3.45 15.60 20.83
CA ARG A 209 4.37 15.00 21.81
C ARG A 209 4.33 15.75 23.15
N TYR A 210 4.31 17.09 23.10
CA TYR A 210 4.16 17.90 24.31
C TYR A 210 2.81 17.67 24.99
N SER A 211 1.72 17.58 24.22
CA SER A 211 0.38 17.33 24.76
C SER A 211 0.25 15.94 25.41
N GLU A 212 0.81 14.89 24.81
CA GLU A 212 0.85 13.53 25.36
C GLU A 212 1.66 13.46 26.67
N LEU A 213 2.76 14.22 26.76
CA LEU A 213 3.57 14.34 27.97
C LEU A 213 2.88 15.11 29.10
N CYS A 214 1.91 15.98 28.78
CA CYS A 214 1.14 16.74 29.77
C CYS A 214 -0.09 15.99 30.31
N VAL A 215 -0.46 14.86 29.71
CA VAL A 215 -1.59 14.01 30.16
C VAL A 215 -1.11 12.79 30.96
N ALA A 216 0.20 12.58 31.06
CA ALA A 216 0.84 11.52 31.83
C ALA A 216 1.15 11.94 33.28
#